data_AF-A0A975PM43-F1
#
_entry.id   AF-A0A975PM43-F1
#
_cell.length_a   1.000
_cell.length_b   1.000
_cell.length_c   1.000
_cell.angle_alpha   90.00
_cell.angle_beta   90.00
_cell.angle_gamma   90.00
#
_symmetry.space_group_name_H-M   'P 1'
#
loop_
_entity.id
_entity.type
_entity.pdbx_description
1 polymer ?
#
loop_
_entity_poly.entity_id
_entity_poly.type
_entity_poly.pdbx_seq_one_letter_code
_entity_poly.pdbx_strand_id
1 'polypeptide(L)'
;MVIVSHALNVLILIAVVPALWRDAPGTAEAFGPDTPARRILMCVYLAILLTSVVALILAGMGHYGMALTIGLVLFPMQILYKTATAFAVGIDNPVVITNLVVVVVHSITLATLAMRA
;
A
#
# COMPACT_ATOMS: atom_id res chain seq x y z
N MET A 1 9.30 7.69 -10.43
CA MET A 1 7.93 7.53 -9.90
C MET A 1 7.69 6.12 -9.38
N VAL A 2 7.90 5.05 -10.16
CA VAL A 2 7.73 3.65 -9.69
C VAL A 2 8.50 3.32 -8.40
N ILE A 3 9.78 3.68 -8.31
CA ILE A 3 10.59 3.44 -7.09
C ILE A 3 10.03 4.20 -5.90
N VAL A 4 9.60 5.45 -6.11
CA VAL A 4 8.99 6.28 -5.06
C VAL A 4 7.68 5.66 -4.57
N SER A 5 6.83 5.18 -5.47
CA SER A 5 5.59 4.47 -5.11
C SER A 5 5.85 3.19 -4.30
N HIS A 6 6.83 2.37 -4.68
CA HIS A 6 7.19 1.19 -3.87
C HIS A 6 7.79 1.58 -2.52
N ALA A 7 8.68 2.58 -2.48
CA ALA A 7 9.28 3.08 -1.25
C ALA A 7 8.21 3.62 -0.29
N LEU A 8 7.19 4.33 -0.81
CA LEU A 8 6.06 4.81 -0.01
C LEU A 8 5.28 3.66 0.62
N ASN A 9 5.00 2.59 -0.14
CA ASN A 9 4.35 1.39 0.41
C ASN A 9 5.19 0.81 1.55
N VAL A 10 6.51 0.67 1.36
CA VAL A 10 7.40 0.12 2.39
C VAL A 10 7.42 1.00 3.64
N LEU A 11 7.60 2.32 3.48
CA LEU A 11 7.68 3.27 4.59
C LEU A 11 6.41 3.27 5.45
N ILE A 12 5.24 3.20 4.83
CA ILE A 12 3.96 3.15 5.56
C ILE A 12 3.79 1.78 6.22
N LEU A 13 4.00 0.70 5.46
CA LEU A 13 3.63 -0.64 5.91
C LEU A 13 4.61 -1.24 6.91
N ILE A 14 5.87 -0.80 6.93
CA ILE A 14 6.81 -1.18 7.99
C ILE A 14 6.40 -0.62 9.35
N ALA A 15 5.62 0.46 9.40
CA ALA A 15 5.02 0.96 10.63
C ALA A 15 3.69 0.27 10.93
N VAL A 16 2.81 0.13 9.93
CA VAL A 16 1.44 -0.39 10.12
C VAL A 16 1.42 -1.88 10.45
N VAL A 17 2.15 -2.72 9.71
CA VAL A 17 2.10 -4.18 9.89
C VAL A 17 2.53 -4.60 11.30
N PRO A 18 3.68 -4.11 11.84
CA PRO A 18 4.09 -4.50 13.19
C PRO A 18 3.20 -3.91 14.30
N ALA A 19 2.53 -2.77 14.04
CA ALA A 19 1.54 -2.20 14.96
C ALA A 19 0.30 -3.08 15.04
N LEU A 20 -0.25 -3.51 13.89
CA LEU A 20 -1.39 -4.44 13.82
C LEU A 20 -1.04 -5.82 14.40
N TRP A 21 0.17 -6.32 14.15
CA TRP A 21 0.62 -7.63 14.67
C TRP A 21 0.68 -7.68 16.19
N ARG A 22 1.06 -6.56 16.83
CA ARG A 22 1.19 -6.44 18.29
C ARG A 22 -0.05 -5.87 18.97
N ASP A 23 -1.10 -5.56 18.22
CA ASP A 23 -2.28 -4.83 18.72
C ASP A 23 -1.88 -3.54 19.48
N ALA A 24 -1.02 -2.73 18.85
CA ALA A 24 -0.49 -1.53 19.48
C ALA A 24 -1.60 -0.51 19.83
N PRO A 25 -1.37 0.39 20.81
CA PRO A 25 -2.33 1.44 21.16
C PRO A 25 -2.77 2.26 19.94
N GLY A 26 -4.06 2.62 19.87
CA GLY A 26 -4.65 3.37 18.75
C GLY A 26 -5.01 2.51 17.52
N THR A 27 -4.54 1.26 17.43
CA THR A 27 -4.91 0.39 16.30
C THR A 27 -6.40 0.01 16.33
N ALA A 28 -6.98 -0.16 17.53
CA ALA A 28 -8.39 -0.44 17.71
C ALA A 28 -9.31 0.71 17.23
N GLU A 29 -8.89 1.96 17.44
CA GLU A 29 -9.62 3.15 17.00
C GLU A 29 -9.55 3.31 15.47
N ALA A 30 -8.39 3.02 14.89
CA ALA A 30 -8.15 3.20 13.46
C ALA A 30 -8.68 2.04 12.59
N PHE A 31 -8.53 0.79 13.05
CA PHE A 31 -8.81 -0.44 12.28
C PHE A 31 -9.89 -1.34 12.89
N GLY A 32 -10.45 -0.97 14.04
CA GLY A 32 -11.36 -1.83 14.80
C GLY A 32 -10.63 -2.83 15.72
N PRO A 33 -11.38 -3.58 16.54
CA PRO A 33 -10.82 -4.50 17.54
C PRO A 33 -10.04 -5.66 16.91
N ASP A 34 -9.24 -6.36 17.73
CA ASP A 34 -8.50 -7.54 17.28
C ASP A 34 -9.42 -8.68 16.89
N THR A 35 -9.68 -8.78 15.60
CA THR A 35 -10.59 -9.75 15.01
C THR A 35 -9.89 -10.51 13.89
N PRO A 36 -10.40 -11.71 13.53
CA PRO A 36 -9.90 -12.42 12.35
C PRO A 36 -9.91 -11.55 11.08
N ALA A 37 -10.94 -10.73 10.88
CA ALA A 37 -11.02 -9.81 9.75
C ALA A 37 -9.88 -8.80 9.71
N ARG A 38 -9.54 -8.18 10.86
CA ARG A 38 -8.41 -7.25 10.96
C ARG A 38 -7.07 -7.95 10.70
N ARG A 39 -6.90 -9.19 11.16
CA ARG A 39 -5.69 -9.99 10.89
C ARG A 39 -5.58 -10.40 9.42
N ILE A 40 -6.68 -10.70 8.74
CA ILE A 40 -6.70 -10.94 7.29
C ILE A 40 -6.26 -9.67 6.54
N LEU A 41 -6.79 -8.50 6.92
CA LEU A 41 -6.36 -7.22 6.34
C LEU A 41 -4.86 -6.96 6.54
N MET A 42 -4.34 -7.26 7.74
CA MET A 42 -2.90 -7.18 8.02
C MET A 42 -2.09 -8.11 7.10
N CYS A 43 -2.55 -9.33 6.80
CA CYS A 43 -1.89 -10.21 5.84
C CYS A 43 -1.85 -9.61 4.42
N VAL A 44 -2.91 -8.92 3.99
CA VAL A 44 -2.91 -8.17 2.72
C VAL A 44 -1.85 -7.07 2.74
N TYR A 45 -1.77 -6.31 3.82
CA TYR A 45 -0.74 -5.28 4.00
C TYR A 45 0.68 -5.86 4.03
N LEU A 46 0.88 -7.01 4.68
CA LEU A 46 2.16 -7.70 4.68
C LEU A 46 2.53 -8.16 3.27
N ALA A 47 1.58 -8.68 2.48
CA ALA A 47 1.83 -9.05 1.09
C ALA A 47 2.26 -7.82 0.26
N ILE A 48 1.57 -6.69 0.36
CA ILE A 48 1.93 -5.44 -0.33
C ILE A 48 3.34 -4.96 0.07
N LEU A 49 3.67 -5.04 1.37
CA LEU A 49 4.98 -4.69 1.91
C LEU A 49 6.07 -5.55 1.29
N LEU A 50 5.93 -6.88 1.39
CA LEU A 50 6.93 -7.83 0.87
C LEU A 50 7.12 -7.68 -0.64
N THR A 51 6.03 -7.60 -1.41
CA THR A 51 6.09 -7.39 -2.85
C THR A 51 6.77 -6.06 -3.21
N SER A 52 6.53 -4.99 -2.46
CA SER A 52 7.20 -3.70 -2.69
C SER A 52 8.68 -3.75 -2.30
N VAL A 53 9.06 -4.45 -1.22
CA VAL A 53 10.47 -4.67 -0.86
C VAL A 53 11.19 -5.44 -1.96
N VAL A 54 10.60 -6.53 -2.47
CA VAL A 54 11.16 -7.31 -3.59
C VAL A 54 11.36 -6.43 -4.82
N ALA A 55 10.37 -5.59 -5.18
CA ALA A 55 10.50 -4.67 -6.31
C ALA A 55 11.68 -3.68 -6.13
N LEU A 56 11.88 -3.14 -4.92
CA LEU A 56 13.00 -2.23 -4.63
C LEU A 56 14.35 -2.95 -4.69
N ILE A 57 14.46 -4.16 -4.14
CA ILE A 57 15.69 -4.97 -4.21
C ILE A 57 16.04 -5.25 -5.67
N LEU A 58 15.08 -5.72 -6.46
CA LEU A 58 15.29 -6.00 -7.89
C LEU A 58 15.71 -4.75 -8.66
N ALA A 59 15.11 -3.60 -8.38
CA ALA A 59 15.53 -2.33 -8.97
C ALA A 59 16.98 -1.97 -8.60
N GLY A 60 17.38 -2.15 -7.34
CA GLY A 60 18.75 -1.92 -6.86
C GLY A 60 19.78 -2.86 -7.50
N MET A 61 19.36 -4.07 -7.88
CA MET A 61 20.18 -5.04 -8.62
C MET A 61 20.24 -4.78 -10.14
N GLY A 62 19.64 -3.70 -10.63
CA GLY A 62 19.62 -3.35 -12.06
C GLY A 62 18.44 -3.94 -12.85
N HIS A 63 17.53 -4.69 -12.21
CA HIS A 63 16.35 -5.28 -12.84
C HIS A 63 15.14 -4.34 -12.79
N TYR A 64 15.29 -3.10 -13.27
CA TYR A 64 14.24 -2.08 -13.21
C TYR A 64 12.93 -2.51 -13.91
N GLY A 65 13.03 -3.26 -15.00
CA GLY A 65 11.85 -3.78 -15.72
C GLY A 65 10.95 -4.67 -14.86
N MET A 66 11.54 -5.47 -13.95
CA MET A 66 10.76 -6.30 -13.04
C MET A 66 10.02 -5.47 -11.99
N ALA A 67 10.68 -4.45 -11.44
CA ALA A 67 10.04 -3.51 -10.50
C ALA A 67 8.87 -2.78 -11.16
N LEU A 68 9.01 -2.39 -12.43
CA LEU A 68 7.93 -1.81 -13.23
C LEU A 68 6.75 -2.79 -13.38
N THR A 69 7.02 -4.03 -13.80
CA THR A 69 5.97 -5.07 -13.98
C THR A 69 5.21 -5.33 -12.68
N ILE A 70 5.91 -5.42 -11.55
CA ILE A 70 5.29 -5.56 -10.24
C ILE A 70 4.39 -4.36 -9.94
N GLY A 71 4.88 -3.13 -10.16
CA GLY A 71 4.11 -1.90 -9.97
C GLY A 71 2.83 -1.83 -10.83
N LEU A 72 2.90 -2.27 -12.09
CA LEU A 72 1.75 -2.29 -13.01
C LEU A 72 0.60 -3.20 -12.55
N VAL A 73 0.87 -4.19 -11.70
CA VAL A 73 -0.16 -5.05 -11.10
C VAL A 73 -0.54 -4.56 -9.70
N LEU A 74 0.45 -4.23 -8.89
CA LEU A 74 0.25 -3.91 -7.48
C LEU A 74 -0.43 -2.56 -7.28
N PHE A 75 -0.11 -1.54 -8.09
CA PHE A 75 -0.65 -0.19 -7.91
C PHE A 75 -2.13 -0.07 -8.29
N PRO A 76 -2.62 -0.60 -9.43
CA PRO A 76 -4.06 -0.59 -9.73
C PRO A 76 -4.89 -1.29 -8.68
N MET A 77 -4.46 -2.47 -8.20
CA MET A 77 -5.13 -3.19 -7.12
C MET A 77 -5.23 -2.34 -5.85
N GLN A 78 -4.15 -1.64 -5.49
CA GLN A 78 -4.14 -0.70 -4.38
C GLN A 78 -5.11 0.46 -4.59
N ILE A 79 -5.10 1.07 -5.77
CA ILE A 79 -6.01 2.19 -6.08
C ILE A 79 -7.46 1.75 -5.88
N LEU A 80 -7.84 0.60 -6.43
CA LEU A 80 -9.21 0.09 -6.34
C LEU A 80 -9.63 -0.18 -4.90
N TYR A 81 -8.88 -0.99 -4.14
CA TYR A 81 -9.33 -1.33 -2.78
C TYR A 81 -9.29 -0.11 -1.86
N LYS A 82 -8.26 0.75 -1.97
CA LYS A 82 -8.13 1.93 -1.10
C LYS A 82 -9.23 2.95 -1.38
N THR A 83 -9.58 3.15 -2.65
CA THR A 83 -10.71 4.00 -3.01
C THR A 83 -12.03 3.39 -2.52
N ALA A 84 -12.21 2.08 -2.66
CA ALA A 84 -13.39 1.38 -2.12
C ALA A 84 -13.53 1.55 -0.60
N THR A 85 -12.42 1.58 0.15
CA THR A 85 -12.47 1.79 1.61
C THR A 85 -13.02 3.15 2.01
N ALA A 86 -12.87 4.18 1.17
CA ALA A 86 -13.47 5.49 1.46
C ALA A 86 -15.00 5.45 1.48
N PHE A 87 -15.62 4.64 0.62
CA PHE A 87 -17.06 4.43 0.61
C PHE A 87 -17.53 3.49 1.72
N ALA A 88 -16.73 2.46 2.03
CA ALA A 88 -17.12 1.43 3.00
C ALA A 88 -16.93 1.88 4.47
N VAL A 89 -15.92 2.71 4.76
CA VAL A 89 -15.54 3.10 6.12
C VAL A 89 -15.83 4.58 6.40
N GLY A 90 -15.83 5.42 5.37
CA GLY A 90 -15.96 6.87 5.49
C GLY A 90 -14.61 7.59 5.50
N ILE A 91 -14.62 8.85 5.06
CA ILE A 91 -13.42 9.67 4.86
C ILE A 91 -12.82 10.24 6.15
N ASP A 92 -13.56 10.22 7.25
CA ASP A 92 -13.09 10.70 8.56
C ASP A 92 -12.11 9.71 9.22
N ASN A 93 -12.02 8.48 8.72
CA ASN A 93 -11.11 7.49 9.25
C ASN A 93 -9.65 7.80 8.87
N PRO A 94 -8.71 7.84 9.83
CA PRO A 94 -7.32 8.22 9.56
C PRO A 94 -6.58 7.27 8.59
N VAL A 95 -6.97 5.99 8.57
CA VAL A 95 -6.43 4.99 7.65
C VAL A 95 -6.90 5.28 6.22
N VAL A 96 -8.17 5.65 6.05
CA VAL A 96 -8.75 6.02 4.75
C VAL A 96 -8.05 7.26 4.19
N ILE A 97 -7.81 8.28 5.01
CA ILE A 97 -7.08 9.50 4.60
C ILE A 97 -5.69 9.14 4.08
N THR A 98 -4.93 8.34 4.86
CA THR A 98 -3.59 7.88 4.46
C THR A 98 -3.64 7.06 3.17
N ASN A 99 -4.68 6.23 3.02
CA ASN A 99 -4.90 5.44 1.82
C ASN A 99 -5.18 6.31 0.59
N LEU A 100 -5.95 7.38 0.71
CA LEU A 100 -6.23 8.30 -0.39
C LEU A 100 -4.97 9.06 -0.86
N VAL A 101 -4.06 9.42 0.05
CA VAL A 101 -2.75 9.96 -0.33
C VAL A 101 -1.97 8.97 -1.19
N VAL A 102 -1.96 7.68 -0.79
CA VAL A 102 -1.32 6.62 -1.58
C VAL A 102 -2.01 6.43 -2.94
N VAL A 103 -3.35 6.52 -3.00
CA VAL A 103 -4.12 6.47 -4.25
C VAL A 103 -3.66 7.56 -5.21
N VAL A 104 -3.52 8.80 -4.74
CA VAL A 104 -3.05 9.92 -5.56
C VAL A 104 -1.65 9.64 -6.11
N VAL A 105 -0.71 9.24 -5.25
CA VAL A 105 0.68 8.95 -5.68
C VAL A 105 0.72 7.82 -6.72
N HIS A 106 0.01 6.73 -6.48
CA HIS A 106 -0.03 5.60 -7.41
C HIS A 106 -0.72 5.94 -8.73
N SER A 107 -1.78 6.75 -8.68
CA SER A 107 -2.48 7.20 -9.89
C SER A 107 -1.58 8.10 -10.74
N ILE A 108 -0.84 9.03 -10.12
CA ILE A 108 0.17 9.84 -10.81
C ILE A 108 1.26 8.94 -11.40
N THR A 109 1.77 7.98 -10.64
CA THR A 109 2.77 7.03 -11.14
C THR A 109 2.27 6.30 -12.40
N LEU A 110 1.06 5.74 -12.38
CA LEU A 110 0.50 5.04 -13.54
C LEU A 110 0.24 5.98 -14.73
N ALA A 111 -0.31 7.17 -14.49
CA ALA A 111 -0.51 8.17 -15.55
C ALA A 111 0.82 8.56 -16.21
N THR A 112 1.88 8.78 -15.42
CA THR A 112 3.21 9.10 -15.98
C THR A 112 3.83 7.96 -16.77
N LEU A 113 3.52 6.71 -16.45
CA LEU A 113 3.94 5.55 -17.24
C LEU A 113 3.17 5.46 -18.55
N ALA A 114 1.84 5.66 -18.51
CA ALA A 114 0.99 5.62 -19.69
C ALA A 114 1.35 6.73 -20.71
N MET A 115 1.73 7.92 -20.25
CA MET A 115 2.18 9.01 -21.13
C MET A 115 3.56 8.80 -21.75
N ARG A 116 4.32 7.80 -21.29
CA ARG A 116 5.67 7.45 -21.77
C ARG A 116 5.69 6.21 -22.66
N ALA A 117 4.56 5.52 -22.78
CA ALA A 117 4.35 4.38 -23.68
C ALA A 117 3.90 4.87 -25.05
#